data_AF-A0A7Y4V9A2-F1
#
_entry.id   AF-A0A7Y4V9A2-F1
#
_cell.length_a   1.000
_cell.length_b   1.000
_cell.length_c   1.000
_cell.angle_alpha   90.00
_cell.angle_beta   90.00
_cell.angle_gamma   90.00
#
_symmetry.space_group_name_H-M   'P 1'
#
loop_
_entity.id
_entity.type
_entity.pdbx_description
1 polymer ?
#
loop_
_entity_poly.entity_id
_entity_poly.type
_entity_poly.pdbx_seq_one_letter_code
_entity_poly.pdbx_strand_id
1 'polypeptide(L)'
;MRLIILFLLLSSSVSWGQKPPIKFGNIPMEDMKMTVYDKDSSASAVVLADYGESTISYNQTEGFQLFFERIRRIKILTKDGLKWADFSIPLYHDGTSDEKVTSLKAVTYNLENGKIVESKAKGEAIIKEKYDENLNYTKISLPNVKVGSVIEISY
;
A
#
# COMPACT_ATOMS: atom_id res chain seq x y z
N MET A 1 7.96 35.72 -37.51
CA MET A 1 8.73 34.54 -37.04
C MET A 1 9.12 34.63 -35.57
N ARG A 2 9.76 35.73 -35.11
CA ARG A 2 10.12 35.93 -33.68
C ARG A 2 8.95 35.84 -32.67
N LEU A 3 7.76 36.37 -32.99
CA LEU A 3 6.58 36.29 -32.11
C LEU A 3 5.97 34.88 -31.99
N ILE A 4 6.04 34.07 -33.06
CA ILE A 4 5.48 32.71 -33.09
C ILE A 4 6.33 31.77 -32.23
N ILE A 5 7.66 31.97 -32.24
CA ILE A 5 8.60 31.21 -31.39
C ILE A 5 8.34 31.52 -29.90
N LEU A 6 8.02 32.78 -29.56
CA LEU A 6 7.70 33.18 -28.19
C LEU A 6 6.39 32.54 -27.70
N PHE A 7 5.36 32.45 -28.54
CA PHE A 7 4.09 31.82 -28.20
C PHE A 7 4.23 30.29 -27.99
N LEU A 8 5.08 29.61 -28.77
CA LEU A 8 5.35 28.17 -28.61
C LEU A 8 6.11 27.83 -27.31
N LEU A 9 6.94 28.75 -26.81
CA LEU A 9 7.67 28.59 -25.55
C LEU A 9 6.76 28.79 -24.32
N LEU A 10 5.69 29.57 -24.43
CA LEU A 10 4.71 29.76 -23.35
C LEU A 10 3.67 28.65 -23.25
N SER A 11 3.56 27.77 -24.25
CA SER A 11 2.66 26.61 -24.23
C SER A 11 3.26 25.35 -23.59
N SER A 12 4.40 25.45 -22.89
CA SER A 12 4.94 24.33 -22.11
C SER A 12 3.93 23.96 -21.02
N SER A 13 3.12 22.96 -21.30
CA SER A 13 2.10 22.45 -20.40
C SER A 13 2.80 21.93 -19.15
N VAL A 14 2.43 22.44 -17.99
CA VAL A 14 2.83 21.84 -16.71
C VAL A 14 2.26 20.42 -16.69
N SER A 15 3.11 19.43 -16.95
CA SER A 15 2.75 18.03 -16.81
C SER A 15 2.65 17.71 -15.31
N TRP A 16 1.44 17.44 -14.84
CA TRP A 16 1.27 16.90 -13.49
C TRP A 16 1.71 15.44 -13.49
N GLY A 17 2.83 15.16 -12.80
CA GLY A 17 3.28 13.79 -12.55
C GLY A 17 2.38 13.08 -11.53
N GLN A 18 2.68 11.80 -11.30
CA GLN A 18 2.07 11.07 -10.19
C GLN A 18 2.40 11.78 -8.88
N LYS A 19 1.44 11.82 -7.94
CA LYS A 19 1.71 12.33 -6.59
C LYS A 19 2.87 11.53 -5.99
N PRO A 20 3.78 12.19 -5.26
CA PRO A 20 4.90 11.49 -4.64
C PRO A 20 4.37 10.38 -3.72
N PRO A 21 5.15 9.30 -3.53
CA PRO A 21 4.77 8.22 -2.64
C PRO A 21 4.45 8.76 -1.25
N ILE A 22 3.40 8.22 -0.65
CA ILE A 22 3.08 8.54 0.73
C ILE A 22 4.18 8.03 1.65
N LYS A 23 4.44 8.76 2.74
CA LYS A 23 5.32 8.28 3.80
C LYS A 23 4.53 7.36 4.73
N PHE A 24 4.96 6.11 4.83
CA PHE A 24 4.41 5.13 5.78
C PHE A 24 4.36 5.72 7.19
N GLY A 25 3.24 5.53 7.89
CA GLY A 25 2.97 6.03 9.23
C GLY A 25 2.54 7.49 9.32
N ASN A 26 2.62 8.28 8.24
CA ASN A 26 2.15 9.65 8.24
C ASN A 26 0.71 9.70 7.68
N ILE A 27 -0.28 9.55 8.56
CA ILE A 27 -1.70 9.56 8.20
C ILE A 27 -2.26 10.99 8.36
N PRO A 28 -2.74 11.64 7.28
CA PRO A 28 -3.46 12.90 7.38
C PRO A 28 -4.69 12.79 8.29
N MET A 29 -4.95 13.83 9.08
CA MET A 29 -6.11 13.85 9.96
C MET A 29 -7.45 13.86 9.18
N GLU A 30 -7.45 14.36 7.95
CA GLU A 30 -8.58 14.29 7.03
C GLU A 30 -8.97 12.84 6.70
N ASP A 31 -8.00 11.98 6.39
CA ASP A 31 -8.21 10.55 6.15
C ASP A 31 -8.78 9.86 7.40
N MET A 32 -8.29 10.23 8.58
CA MET A 32 -8.79 9.70 9.86
C MET A 32 -10.23 10.11 10.14
N LYS A 33 -10.62 11.33 9.78
CA LYS A 33 -11.97 11.87 10.00
C LYS A 33 -12.97 11.51 8.90
N MET A 34 -12.51 11.00 7.76
CA MET A 34 -13.37 10.55 6.67
C MET A 34 -14.38 9.50 7.18
N THR A 35 -15.67 9.73 6.93
CA THR A 35 -16.76 8.80 7.26
C THR A 35 -17.50 8.31 6.02
N VAL A 36 -17.42 9.05 4.93
CA VAL A 36 -17.97 8.76 3.60
C VAL A 36 -16.95 9.17 2.56
N TYR A 37 -16.96 8.49 1.41
CA TYR A 37 -16.19 8.90 0.24
C TYR A 37 -17.07 9.69 -0.72
N ASP A 38 -16.74 10.96 -0.95
CA ASP A 38 -17.63 11.87 -1.71
C ASP A 38 -17.90 11.42 -3.15
N LYS A 39 -16.98 10.68 -3.77
CA LYS A 39 -17.15 10.17 -5.15
C LYS A 39 -17.97 8.89 -5.22
N ASP A 40 -18.11 8.17 -4.12
CA ASP A 40 -18.92 6.97 -4.00
C ASP A 40 -19.33 6.77 -2.53
N SER A 41 -20.52 7.26 -2.19
CA SER A 41 -21.05 7.15 -0.82
C SER A 41 -21.40 5.72 -0.41
N SER A 42 -21.42 4.76 -1.35
CA SER A 42 -21.70 3.35 -1.08
C SER A 42 -20.43 2.54 -0.79
N ALA A 43 -19.25 3.13 -0.98
CA ALA A 43 -17.97 2.46 -0.80
C ALA A 43 -17.81 1.92 0.63
N SER A 44 -17.49 0.63 0.75
CA SER A 44 -17.22 -0.01 2.05
C SER A 44 -15.82 0.29 2.59
N ALA A 45 -14.88 0.60 1.69
CA ALA A 45 -13.53 1.04 1.97
C ALA A 45 -12.98 1.83 0.78
N VAL A 46 -11.94 2.63 1.01
CA VAL A 46 -11.29 3.45 -0.02
C VAL A 46 -9.78 3.23 0.03
N VAL A 47 -9.18 2.93 -1.12
CA VAL A 47 -7.72 2.94 -1.27
C VAL A 47 -7.28 4.40 -1.37
N LEU A 48 -6.64 4.89 -0.31
CA LEU A 48 -6.14 6.27 -0.22
C LEU A 48 -4.79 6.42 -0.95
N ALA A 49 -3.99 5.35 -0.93
CA ALA A 49 -2.73 5.27 -1.66
C ALA A 49 -2.38 3.81 -1.95
N ASP A 50 -1.78 3.58 -3.12
CA ASP A 50 -1.22 2.31 -3.53
C ASP A 50 -0.02 2.60 -4.42
N TYR A 51 1.17 2.45 -3.88
CA TYR A 51 2.42 2.79 -4.54
C TYR A 51 3.37 1.60 -4.47
N GLY A 52 4.02 1.29 -5.59
CA GLY A 52 5.01 0.22 -5.69
C GLY A 52 6.25 0.70 -6.41
N GLU A 53 7.41 0.27 -5.93
CA GLU A 53 8.72 0.56 -6.51
C GLU A 53 9.47 -0.74 -6.77
N SER A 54 10.06 -0.85 -7.96
CA SER A 54 10.84 -2.01 -8.38
C SER A 54 12.26 -1.58 -8.69
N THR A 55 13.22 -2.17 -7.99
CA THR A 55 14.65 -1.97 -8.24
C THR A 55 15.26 -3.27 -8.73
N ILE A 56 15.94 -3.21 -9.87
CA ILE A 56 16.73 -4.34 -10.36
C ILE A 56 18.17 -4.11 -9.93
N SER A 57 18.76 -5.07 -9.22
CA SER A 57 20.17 -5.05 -8.88
C SER A 57 20.86 -6.29 -9.43
N TYR A 58 22.17 -6.20 -9.64
CA TYR A 58 22.98 -7.33 -10.10
C TYR A 58 23.92 -7.78 -8.98
N ASN A 59 23.83 -9.06 -8.65
CA ASN A 59 24.72 -9.75 -7.73
C ASN A 59 25.62 -10.70 -8.54
N GLN A 60 26.92 -10.75 -8.25
CA GLN A 60 27.85 -11.61 -9.00
C GLN A 60 27.57 -13.11 -8.82
N THR A 61 27.00 -13.51 -7.67
CA THR A 61 26.67 -14.89 -7.33
C THR A 61 25.25 -15.27 -7.77
N GLU A 62 24.29 -14.38 -7.55
CA GLU A 62 22.85 -14.67 -7.75
C GLU A 62 22.27 -14.08 -9.06
N GLY A 63 23.06 -13.31 -9.82
CA GLY A 63 22.62 -12.67 -11.06
C GLY A 63 21.74 -11.44 -10.84
N PHE A 64 20.80 -11.21 -11.76
CA PHE A 64 19.83 -10.11 -11.63
C PHE A 64 18.77 -10.46 -10.59
N GLN A 65 18.50 -9.50 -9.70
CA GLN A 65 17.52 -9.61 -8.62
C GLN A 65 16.52 -8.47 -8.73
N LEU A 66 15.24 -8.79 -8.60
CA LEU A 66 14.16 -7.82 -8.51
C LEU A 66 13.80 -7.60 -7.05
N PHE A 67 13.95 -6.37 -6.58
CA PHE A 67 13.44 -5.91 -5.30
C PHE A 67 12.15 -5.13 -5.56
N PHE A 68 11.07 -5.54 -4.91
CA PHE A 68 9.79 -4.86 -4.99
C PHE A 68 9.40 -4.38 -3.60
N GLU A 69 9.09 -3.10 -3.49
CA GLU A 69 8.55 -2.49 -2.28
C GLU A 69 7.19 -1.90 -2.60
N ARG A 70 6.19 -2.14 -1.75
CA ARG A 70 4.86 -1.57 -1.90
C ARG A 70 4.41 -0.91 -0.61
N ILE A 71 3.67 0.18 -0.73
CA ILE A 71 2.89 0.78 0.37
C ILE A 71 1.45 0.90 -0.10
N ARG A 72 0.52 0.37 0.70
CA ARG A 72 -0.92 0.47 0.44
C ARG A 72 -1.63 0.95 1.69
N ARG A 73 -2.47 1.98 1.54
CA ARG A 73 -3.26 2.59 2.61
C ARG A 73 -4.74 2.55 2.25
N ILE A 74 -5.55 2.04 3.17
CA ILE A 74 -6.98 1.85 2.96
C ILE A 74 -7.76 2.45 4.14
N LYS A 75 -8.77 3.26 3.84
CA LYS A 75 -9.77 3.71 4.81
C LYS A 75 -10.93 2.72 4.87
N ILE A 76 -11.32 2.30 6.07
CA ILE A 76 -12.51 1.46 6.29
C ILE A 76 -13.70 2.36 6.62
N LEU A 77 -14.78 2.27 5.81
CA LEU A 77 -15.97 3.13 5.93
C LEU A 77 -17.18 2.39 6.49
N THR A 78 -17.30 1.09 6.22
CA THR A 78 -18.41 0.26 6.71
C THR A 78 -17.93 -1.10 7.21
N LYS A 79 -18.84 -1.88 7.82
CA LYS A 79 -18.53 -3.24 8.32
C LYS A 79 -18.06 -4.17 7.21
N ASP A 80 -18.61 -4.05 6.00
CA ASP A 80 -18.20 -4.86 4.85
C ASP A 80 -16.76 -4.57 4.41
N GLY A 81 -16.23 -3.40 4.79
CA GLY A 81 -14.84 -3.03 4.57
C GLY A 81 -13.86 -3.77 5.47
N LEU A 82 -14.32 -4.36 6.59
CA LEU A 82 -13.42 -5.02 7.55
C LEU A 82 -12.64 -6.20 6.94
N LYS A 83 -13.16 -6.81 5.86
CA LYS A 83 -12.44 -7.86 5.11
C LYS A 83 -11.09 -7.40 4.55
N TRP A 84 -10.88 -6.09 4.36
CA TRP A 84 -9.60 -5.54 3.92
C TRP A 84 -8.51 -5.59 5.01
N ALA A 85 -8.88 -5.91 6.24
CA ALA A 85 -7.93 -6.17 7.33
C ALA A 85 -7.11 -7.44 7.12
N ASP A 86 -7.61 -8.38 6.30
CA ASP A 86 -6.89 -9.60 5.95
C ASP A 86 -6.18 -9.37 4.61
N PHE A 87 -4.84 -9.42 4.65
CA PHE A 87 -4.00 -9.20 3.49
C PHE A 87 -3.22 -10.45 3.13
N SER A 88 -3.07 -10.72 1.83
CA SER A 88 -2.26 -11.80 1.31
C SER A 88 -1.28 -11.28 0.25
N ILE A 89 -0.03 -11.76 0.34
CA ILE A 89 1.03 -11.52 -0.63
C ILE A 89 1.29 -12.86 -1.34
N PRO A 90 0.97 -13.00 -2.62
CA PRO A 90 1.41 -14.15 -3.41
C PRO A 90 2.93 -14.07 -3.61
N LEU A 91 3.59 -15.19 -3.44
CA LEU A 91 5.02 -15.36 -3.66
C LEU A 91 5.22 -16.56 -4.59
N TYR A 92 5.80 -16.28 -5.75
CA TYR A 92 6.13 -17.31 -6.72
C TYR A 92 7.34 -18.13 -6.26
N HIS A 93 7.33 -19.41 -6.59
CA HIS A 93 8.50 -20.27 -6.44
C HIS A 93 8.61 -21.28 -7.59
N ASP A 94 9.84 -21.56 -8.01
CA ASP A 94 10.17 -22.56 -9.00
C ASP A 94 11.54 -23.20 -8.71
N GLY A 95 11.55 -24.51 -8.44
CA GLY A 95 12.74 -25.26 -8.10
C GLY A 95 13.47 -24.71 -6.87
N THR A 96 14.59 -24.00 -7.10
CA THR A 96 15.42 -23.36 -6.08
C THR A 96 15.26 -21.83 -6.01
N SER A 97 14.39 -21.26 -6.86
CA SER A 97 14.13 -19.82 -6.92
C SER A 97 12.81 -19.50 -6.22
N ASP A 98 12.90 -18.76 -5.12
CA ASP A 98 11.75 -18.40 -4.30
C ASP A 98 11.66 -16.88 -4.14
N GLU A 99 10.49 -16.31 -4.43
CA GLU A 99 10.15 -14.98 -3.96
C GLU A 99 9.95 -15.00 -2.44
N LYS A 100 10.47 -13.98 -1.77
CA LYS A 100 10.41 -13.88 -0.31
C LYS A 100 10.10 -12.47 0.13
N VAL A 101 9.23 -12.35 1.13
CA VAL A 101 9.00 -11.11 1.85
C VAL A 101 10.12 -10.94 2.87
N THR A 102 10.93 -9.90 2.71
CA THR A 102 12.06 -9.60 3.61
C THR A 102 11.69 -8.60 4.70
N SER A 103 10.69 -7.76 4.47
CA SER A 103 10.12 -6.81 5.42
C SER A 103 8.61 -6.80 5.28
N LEU A 104 7.88 -6.82 6.38
CA LEU A 104 6.42 -6.69 6.36
C LEU A 104 5.99 -5.83 7.54
N LYS A 105 5.35 -4.71 7.24
CA LYS A 105 4.76 -3.80 8.22
C LYS A 105 3.27 -3.73 7.93
N ALA A 106 2.45 -4.04 8.92
CA ALA A 106 1.01 -3.85 8.83
C ALA A 106 0.52 -3.14 10.10
N VAL A 107 -0.14 -2.00 9.93
CA VAL A 107 -0.54 -1.13 11.03
C VAL A 107 -1.96 -0.63 10.84
N THR A 108 -2.74 -0.71 11.91
CA THR A 108 -4.05 -0.10 12.01
C THR A 108 -3.96 1.21 12.77
N TYR A 109 -4.57 2.25 12.23
CA TYR A 109 -4.69 3.57 12.82
C TYR A 109 -6.15 3.82 13.19
N ASN A 110 -6.37 4.17 14.45
CA ASN A 110 -7.68 4.47 15.00
C ASN A 110 -7.70 5.88 15.58
N LEU A 111 -8.82 6.59 15.44
CA LEU A 111 -9.01 7.88 16.09
C LEU A 111 -9.69 7.68 17.44
N GLU A 112 -8.99 7.96 18.54
CA GLU A 112 -9.49 7.81 19.90
C GLU A 112 -9.26 9.12 20.67
N ASN A 113 -10.33 9.72 21.17
CA ASN A 113 -10.29 11.01 21.88
C ASN A 113 -9.54 12.11 21.10
N GLY A 114 -9.72 12.13 19.77
CA GLY A 114 -9.07 13.09 18.87
C GLY A 114 -7.59 12.83 18.60
N LYS A 115 -7.03 11.70 19.06
CA LYS A 115 -5.64 11.29 18.83
C LYS A 115 -5.59 10.01 18.00
N ILE A 116 -4.55 9.89 17.18
CA ILE A 116 -4.31 8.68 16.40
C ILE A 116 -3.62 7.65 17.31
N VAL A 117 -4.22 6.47 17.43
CA VAL A 117 -3.70 5.31 18.15
C VAL A 117 -3.32 4.24 17.14
N GLU A 118 -2.08 3.77 17.21
CA GLU A 118 -1.53 2.75 16.32
C GLU A 118 -1.62 1.35 16.92
N SER A 119 -1.96 0.35 16.11
CA SER A 119 -1.91 -1.06 16.45
C SER A 119 -1.14 -1.81 15.38
N LYS A 120 0.08 -2.24 15.71
CA LYS A 120 0.98 -2.94 14.78
C LYS A 120 0.73 -4.44 14.84
N ALA A 121 0.60 -5.07 13.69
CA ALA A 121 0.62 -6.51 13.61
C ALA A 121 1.99 -7.04 14.05
N LYS A 122 1.99 -8.11 14.86
CA LYS A 122 3.21 -8.77 15.32
C LYS A 122 3.62 -9.83 14.31
N GLY A 123 4.90 -10.21 14.31
CA GLY A 123 5.42 -11.26 13.42
C GLY A 123 4.68 -12.60 13.56
N GLU A 124 4.19 -12.93 14.75
CA GLU A 124 3.38 -14.14 15.03
C GLU A 124 2.03 -14.16 14.29
N ALA A 125 1.52 -12.99 13.86
CA ALA A 125 0.30 -12.89 13.08
C ALA A 125 0.53 -13.18 11.58
N ILE A 126 1.78 -13.39 11.16
CA ILE A 126 2.13 -13.74 9.78
C ILE A 126 2.01 -15.24 9.61
N ILE A 127 1.13 -15.65 8.69
CA ILE A 127 0.90 -17.05 8.35
C ILE A 127 1.45 -17.28 6.94
N LYS A 128 2.28 -18.32 6.78
CA LYS A 128 2.71 -18.78 5.46
C LYS A 128 1.91 -20.02 5.09
N GLU A 129 1.30 -20.00 3.91
CA GLU A 129 0.44 -21.06 3.42
C GLU A 129 0.88 -21.47 2.01
N LYS A 130 1.08 -22.77 1.80
CA LYS A 130 1.27 -23.31 0.46
C LYS A 130 -0.06 -23.30 -0.28
N TYR A 131 -0.10 -22.69 -1.47
CA TYR A 131 -1.31 -22.63 -2.28
C TYR A 131 -1.33 -23.72 -3.36
N ASP A 132 -0.29 -23.75 -4.21
CA ASP A 132 -0.17 -24.74 -5.27
C ASP A 132 1.30 -25.15 -5.50
N GLU A 133 1.63 -25.65 -6.69
CA GLU A 133 2.96 -26.11 -7.06
C GLU A 133 3.99 -24.98 -7.21
N ASN A 134 3.53 -23.74 -7.46
CA ASN A 134 4.39 -22.60 -7.75
C ASN A 134 4.04 -21.34 -6.96
N LEU A 135 3.01 -21.36 -6.11
CA LEU A 135 2.57 -20.21 -5.32
C LEU A 135 2.46 -20.56 -3.84
N ASN A 136 3.04 -19.67 -3.04
CA ASN A 136 2.81 -19.58 -1.61
C ASN A 136 2.14 -18.24 -1.30
N TYR A 137 1.31 -18.20 -0.25
CA TYR A 137 0.79 -16.97 0.30
C TYR A 137 1.44 -16.65 1.64
N THR A 138 1.92 -15.40 1.78
CA THR A 138 2.14 -14.80 3.09
C THR A 138 0.90 -14.00 3.46
N LYS A 139 0.19 -14.44 4.50
CA LYS A 139 -1.05 -13.84 4.98
C LYS A 139 -0.81 -13.10 6.30
N ILE A 140 -1.49 -11.98 6.50
CA ILE A 140 -1.44 -11.20 7.72
C ILE A 140 -2.80 -10.54 7.97
N SER A 141 -3.26 -10.63 9.21
CA SER A 141 -4.47 -9.94 9.67
C SER A 141 -4.08 -8.75 10.53
N LEU A 142 -4.58 -7.56 10.17
CA LEU A 142 -4.32 -6.35 10.92
C LEU A 142 -5.13 -6.32 12.23
N PRO A 143 -4.50 -6.01 13.39
CA PRO A 143 -5.20 -5.99 14.67
C PRO A 143 -6.06 -4.74 14.82
N ASN A 144 -7.11 -4.81 15.65
CA ASN A 144 -7.93 -3.67 16.07
C ASN A 144 -8.57 -2.85 14.93
N VAL A 145 -8.82 -3.48 13.78
CA VAL A 145 -9.53 -2.82 12.67
C VAL A 145 -11.01 -2.69 13.02
N LYS A 146 -11.54 -1.48 12.87
CA LYS A 146 -12.94 -1.12 13.09
C LYS A 146 -13.40 -0.15 12.00
N VAL A 147 -14.71 0.10 11.95
CA VAL A 147 -15.25 1.14 11.07
C VAL A 147 -14.61 2.49 11.43
N GLY A 148 -14.13 3.20 10.41
CA GLY A 148 -13.38 4.45 10.58
C GLY A 148 -11.87 4.26 10.70
N SER A 149 -11.35 3.04 10.84
CA SER A 149 -9.89 2.80 10.84
C SER A 149 -9.27 3.16 9.49
N VAL A 150 -8.02 3.60 9.54
CA VAL A 150 -7.12 3.56 8.37
C VAL A 150 -6.17 2.39 8.60
N ILE A 151 -6.02 1.52 7.61
CA ILE A 151 -5.02 0.45 7.62
C ILE A 151 -3.92 0.78 6.62
N GLU A 152 -2.70 0.44 6.97
CA GLU A 152 -1.54 0.63 6.10
C GLU A 152 -0.65 -0.60 6.15
N ILE A 153 -0.25 -1.05 4.95
CA ILE A 153 0.65 -2.19 4.78
C ILE A 153 1.82 -1.79 3.89
N SER A 154 3.00 -2.29 4.23
CA SER A 154 4.20 -2.18 3.44
C SER A 154 4.97 -3.49 3.45
N TYR A 155 5.39 -3.93 2.27
CA TYR A 155 6.12 -5.18 2.07
C TYR A 155 7.06 -5.10 0.87
#